data_AF-A0A816JCK9-F1
#
_entry.id   AF-A0A816JCK9-F1
#
_cell.length_a   1.000
_cell.length_b   1.000
_cell.length_c   1.000
_cell.angle_alpha   90.00
_cell.angle_beta   90.00
_cell.angle_gamma   90.00
#
_symmetry.space_group_name_H-M   'P 1'
#
loop_
_entity.id
_entity.type
_entity.pdbx_description
1 polymer ?
#
loop_
_entity_poly.entity_id
_entity_poly.type
_entity_poly.pdbx_seq_one_letter_code
_entity_poly.pdbx_strand_id
1 'polypeptide(L)'
;MDQKELDQMRKVVKELMKELKAMAMARKTVDVESYILKTKIKNIKEELDHKRKVVKELEMDHLICDLENGLRSLDDLSQTEVHDLKSYTSEKIAWFEREIGRRSHPSTSVNEPILGDDIPKASDVAPEGGPSSLPSDDNEDMKTREGESSKSGGADDA
;
A
#
# COMPACT_ATOMS: atom_id res chain seq x y z
N MET A 1 -42.91 -41.26 45.82
CA MET A 1 -43.05 -40.75 44.46
C MET A 1 -43.92 -41.72 43.71
N ASP A 2 -45.04 -41.24 43.16
CA ASP A 2 -45.96 -42.11 42.43
C ASP A 2 -45.59 -42.21 40.94
N GLN A 3 -46.17 -43.18 40.24
CA GLN A 3 -45.88 -43.42 38.82
C GLN A 3 -46.25 -42.22 37.93
N LYS A 4 -47.25 -41.43 38.34
CA LYS A 4 -47.75 -40.26 37.61
C LYS A 4 -46.76 -39.09 37.69
N GLU A 5 -46.17 -38.85 38.86
CA GLU A 5 -45.06 -37.91 39.04
C GLU A 5 -43.84 -38.30 38.21
N LEU A 6 -43.51 -39.60 38.18
CA LEU A 6 -42.41 -40.14 37.38
C LEU A 6 -42.62 -39.92 35.87
N ASP A 7 -43.83 -40.16 35.38
CA ASP A 7 -44.18 -39.94 33.97
C ASP A 7 -44.21 -38.45 33.61
N GLN A 8 -44.70 -37.60 34.51
CA GLN A 8 -44.71 -36.16 34.32
C GLN A 8 -43.29 -35.58 34.29
N MET A 9 -42.40 -36.04 35.19
CA MET A 9 -41.00 -35.67 35.19
C MET A 9 -40.29 -36.14 33.91
N ARG A 10 -40.56 -37.38 33.45
CA ARG A 10 -40.02 -37.89 32.18
C ARG A 10 -40.48 -37.05 30.99
N LYS A 11 -41.72 -36.56 31.00
CA LYS A 11 -42.26 -35.66 29.97
C LYS A 11 -41.53 -34.32 29.97
N VAL A 12 -41.35 -33.70 31.14
CA VAL A 12 -40.61 -32.44 31.29
C VAL A 12 -39.16 -32.58 30.83
N VAL A 13 -38.47 -33.65 31.23
CA VAL A 13 -37.08 -33.90 30.82
C VAL A 13 -36.95 -34.05 29.30
N LYS A 14 -37.91 -34.72 28.66
CA LYS A 14 -37.92 -34.86 27.18
C LYS A 14 -38.06 -33.52 26.49
N GLU A 15 -38.95 -32.64 26.96
CA GLU A 15 -39.10 -31.31 26.38
C GLU A 15 -37.88 -30.43 26.61
N LEU A 16 -37.32 -30.41 27.82
CA LEU A 16 -36.08 -29.67 28.10
C LEU A 16 -34.92 -30.14 27.22
N MET A 17 -34.80 -31.45 26.98
CA MET A 17 -33.77 -31.98 26.09
C MET A 17 -33.98 -31.57 24.63
N LYS A 18 -35.24 -31.48 24.18
CA LYS A 18 -35.59 -31.02 22.83
C LYS A 18 -35.26 -29.53 22.67
N GLU A 19 -35.61 -28.71 23.66
CA GLU A 19 -35.33 -27.28 23.67
C GLU A 19 -33.82 -26.99 23.73
N LEU A 20 -33.06 -27.74 24.55
CA LEU A 20 -31.60 -27.62 24.61
C LEU A 20 -30.95 -27.92 23.25
N LYS A 21 -31.42 -28.95 22.54
CA LYS A 21 -30.95 -29.26 21.18
C LYS A 21 -31.28 -28.15 20.20
N ALA A 22 -32.48 -27.58 20.27
CA ALA A 22 -32.88 -26.46 19.41
C ALA A 22 -32.00 -25.22 19.66
N MET A 23 -31.75 -24.87 20.92
CA MET A 23 -30.86 -23.77 21.29
C MET A 23 -29.43 -24.00 20.82
N ALA A 24 -28.90 -25.21 20.95
CA ALA A 24 -27.55 -25.55 20.47
C ALA A 24 -27.42 -25.40 18.96
N MET A 25 -28.46 -25.77 18.19
CA MET A 25 -28.48 -25.58 16.73
C MET A 25 -28.58 -24.11 16.36
N ALA A 26 -29.49 -23.36 16.98
CA ALA A 26 -29.64 -21.93 16.75
C ALA A 26 -28.36 -21.14 17.07
N ARG A 27 -27.63 -21.53 18.12
CA ARG A 27 -26.35 -20.91 18.44
C ARG A 27 -25.31 -21.13 17.34
N LYS A 28 -25.24 -22.33 16.76
CA LYS A 28 -24.32 -22.63 15.65
C LYS A 28 -24.68 -21.85 14.39
N THR A 29 -25.98 -21.69 14.08
CA THR A 29 -26.39 -20.91 12.90
C THR A 29 -26.03 -19.43 13.06
N VAL A 30 -26.27 -18.86 14.25
CA VAL A 30 -25.89 -17.46 14.55
C VAL A 30 -24.37 -17.25 14.45
N ASP A 31 -23.55 -18.22 14.87
CA ASP A 31 -22.10 -18.13 14.76
C ASP A 31 -21.62 -18.08 13.29
N VAL A 32 -22.20 -18.94 12.44
CA VAL A 32 -21.92 -18.96 11.00
C VAL A 32 -22.38 -17.65 10.34
N GLU A 33 -23.59 -17.19 10.64
CA GLU A 33 -24.11 -15.91 10.13
C GLU A 33 -23.23 -14.72 10.54
N SER A 34 -22.77 -14.71 11.80
CA SER A 34 -21.86 -13.69 12.32
C SER A 34 -20.54 -13.65 11.55
N TYR A 35 -19.94 -14.81 11.28
CA TYR A 35 -18.73 -14.90 10.47
C TYR A 35 -18.94 -14.37 9.04
N ILE A 36 -20.05 -14.77 8.40
CA ILE A 36 -20.39 -14.31 7.03
C ILE A 36 -20.58 -12.79 7.00
N LEU A 37 -21.31 -12.23 7.97
CA LEU A 37 -21.53 -10.79 8.05
C LEU A 37 -20.24 -10.01 8.28
N LYS A 38 -19.36 -10.48 9.18
CA LYS A 38 -18.04 -9.85 9.40
C LYS A 38 -17.22 -9.80 8.11
N THR A 39 -17.19 -10.89 7.35
CA THR A 39 -16.47 -10.95 6.07
C THR A 39 -17.05 -9.99 5.04
N LYS A 40 -18.39 -9.94 4.92
CA LYS A 40 -19.07 -8.99 4.01
C LYS A 40 -18.79 -7.53 4.39
N ILE A 41 -18.85 -7.20 5.68
CA ILE A 41 -18.55 -5.86 6.18
C ILE A 41 -17.11 -5.47 5.86
N LYS A 42 -16.14 -6.39 6.05
CA LYS A 42 -14.74 -6.15 5.70
C LYS A 42 -14.60 -5.83 4.21
N ASN A 43 -15.20 -6.64 3.33
CA ASN A 43 -15.13 -6.44 1.89
C ASN A 43 -15.74 -5.10 1.45
N ILE A 44 -16.90 -4.73 2.00
CA ILE A 44 -17.55 -3.44 1.69
C ILE A 44 -16.67 -2.26 2.12
N LYS A 45 -15.99 -2.36 3.27
CA LYS A 45 -15.06 -1.31 3.72
C LYS A 45 -13.89 -1.14 2.75
N GLU A 46 -13.27 -2.25 2.35
CA GLU A 46 -12.16 -2.23 1.39
C GLU A 46 -12.58 -1.62 0.04
N GLU A 47 -13.76 -1.99 -0.47
CA GLU A 47 -14.32 -1.42 -1.70
C GLU A 47 -14.62 0.07 -1.57
N LEU A 48 -15.15 0.50 -0.41
CA LEU A 48 -15.42 1.91 -0.14
C LEU A 48 -14.13 2.74 -0.10
N ASP A 49 -13.09 2.23 0.56
CA ASP A 49 -11.79 2.91 0.64
C ASP A 49 -11.12 3.00 -0.73
N HIS A 50 -11.21 1.93 -1.54
CA HIS A 50 -10.75 1.96 -2.93
C HIS A 50 -11.49 3.02 -3.76
N LYS A 51 -12.82 3.05 -3.67
CA LYS A 51 -13.64 4.04 -4.40
C LYS A 51 -13.34 5.47 -3.96
N ARG A 52 -13.14 5.71 -2.66
CA ARG A 52 -12.72 7.03 -2.14
C ARG A 52 -11.39 7.46 -2.73
N LYS A 53 -10.43 6.54 -2.84
CA LYS A 53 -9.14 6.83 -3.49
C LYS A 53 -9.35 7.21 -4.96
N VAL A 54 -10.10 6.41 -5.73
CA VAL A 54 -10.37 6.68 -7.16
C VAL A 54 -11.08 8.02 -7.36
N VAL A 55 -12.07 8.35 -6.55
CA VAL A 55 -12.78 9.65 -6.62
C VAL A 55 -11.80 10.79 -6.37
N LYS A 56 -10.96 10.68 -5.34
CA LYS A 56 -9.98 11.72 -5.03
C LYS A 56 -8.97 11.91 -6.16
N GLU A 57 -8.52 10.83 -6.82
CA GLU A 57 -7.66 10.94 -8.01
C GLU A 57 -8.37 11.66 -9.16
N LEU A 58 -9.63 11.31 -9.46
CA LEU A 58 -10.41 11.97 -10.51
C LEU A 58 -10.67 13.46 -10.22
N GLU A 59 -10.95 13.81 -8.96
CA GLU A 59 -11.10 15.20 -8.55
C GLU A 59 -9.82 16.00 -8.76
N MET A 60 -8.66 15.43 -8.44
CA MET A 60 -7.37 16.08 -8.66
C MET A 60 -7.02 16.17 -10.16
N ASP A 61 -7.33 15.14 -10.95
CA ASP A 61 -7.12 15.15 -12.41
C ASP A 61 -7.98 16.24 -13.07
N HIS A 62 -9.25 16.35 -12.70
CA HIS A 62 -10.11 17.44 -13.18
C HIS A 62 -9.55 18.81 -12.78
N LEU A 63 -9.09 18.95 -11.53
CA LEU A 63 -8.51 20.20 -11.05
C LEU A 63 -7.28 20.60 -11.87
N ILE A 64 -6.38 19.64 -12.15
CA ILE A 64 -5.21 19.86 -13.01
C ILE A 64 -5.65 20.31 -14.40
N CYS A 65 -6.62 19.62 -15.01
CA CYS A 65 -7.14 20.00 -16.32
C CYS A 65 -7.74 21.42 -16.34
N ASP A 66 -8.49 21.81 -15.31
CA ASP A 66 -9.08 23.15 -15.22
C ASP A 66 -8.00 24.23 -15.10
N LEU A 67 -6.94 23.97 -14.32
CA LEU A 67 -5.79 24.88 -14.16
C LEU A 67 -4.99 24.99 -15.46
N GLU A 68 -4.70 23.87 -16.13
CA GLU A 68 -3.96 23.83 -17.39
C GLU A 68 -4.67 24.57 -18.53
N ASN A 69 -6.00 24.47 -18.57
CA ASN A 69 -6.83 25.17 -19.56
C ASN A 69 -7.12 26.62 -19.18
N GLY A 70 -6.65 27.10 -18.02
CA GLY A 70 -6.93 28.45 -17.52
C GLY A 70 -8.40 28.70 -17.18
N LEU A 71 -9.20 27.63 -17.01
CA LEU A 71 -10.61 27.71 -16.60
C LEU A 71 -10.75 28.10 -15.12
N ARG A 72 -9.70 27.86 -14.32
CA ARG A 72 -9.60 28.23 -12.92
C ARG A 72 -8.22 28.82 -12.63
N SER A 73 -8.12 29.85 -11.80
CA SER A 73 -6.83 30.39 -11.35
C SER A 73 -6.33 29.64 -10.11
N LEU A 74 -5.01 29.65 -9.90
CA LEU A 74 -4.42 29.14 -8.65
C LEU A 74 -4.90 29.91 -7.42
N ASP A 75 -5.20 31.20 -7.57
CA ASP A 75 -5.71 32.05 -6.48
C ASP A 75 -7.13 31.64 -6.03
N ASP A 76 -7.87 30.92 -6.87
CA ASP A 76 -9.24 30.45 -6.58
C ASP A 76 -9.25 29.11 -5.83
N LEU A 77 -8.08 28.51 -5.56
CA LEU A 77 -7.97 27.25 -4.84
C LEU A 77 -8.11 27.45 -3.33
N SER A 78 -8.89 26.59 -2.69
CA SER A 78 -8.87 26.50 -1.23
C SER A 78 -7.54 25.94 -0.72
N GLN A 79 -7.18 26.26 0.52
CA GLN A 79 -5.97 25.73 1.17
C GLN A 79 -5.92 24.19 1.15
N THR A 80 -7.07 23.53 1.31
CA THR A 80 -7.17 22.07 1.30
C THR A 80 -6.92 21.50 -0.10
N GLU A 81 -7.47 22.12 -1.14
CA GLU A 81 -7.20 21.73 -2.54
C GLU A 81 -5.72 21.94 -2.90
N VAL A 82 -5.10 23.04 -2.48
CA VAL A 82 -3.66 23.26 -2.69
C VAL A 82 -2.83 22.16 -2.02
N HIS A 83 -3.16 21.82 -0.78
CA HIS A 83 -2.47 20.75 -0.06
C HIS A 83 -2.65 19.39 -0.74
N ASP A 84 -3.89 19.03 -1.08
CA ASP A 84 -4.22 17.77 -1.72
C ASP A 84 -3.58 17.64 -3.10
N LEU A 85 -3.63 18.71 -3.90
CA LEU A 85 -2.99 18.76 -5.22
C LEU A 85 -1.47 18.60 -5.09
N LYS A 86 -0.85 19.25 -4.11
CA LYS A 86 0.59 19.09 -3.81
C LYS A 86 0.93 17.66 -3.43
N SER A 87 0.16 17.03 -2.55
CA SER A 87 0.36 15.63 -2.16
C SER A 87 0.18 14.68 -3.35
N TYR A 88 -0.89 14.87 -4.14
CA TYR A 88 -1.20 14.06 -5.32
C TYR A 88 -0.10 14.15 -6.39
N THR A 89 0.30 15.36 -6.76
CA THR A 89 1.36 15.59 -7.74
C THR A 89 2.70 15.02 -7.27
N SER A 90 3.03 15.17 -5.98
CA SER A 90 4.23 14.55 -5.40
C SER A 90 4.18 13.02 -5.48
N GLU A 91 3.03 12.39 -5.19
CA GLU A 91 2.84 10.93 -5.32
C GLU A 91 3.00 10.48 -6.77
N LYS A 92 2.40 11.20 -7.74
CA LYS A 92 2.52 10.89 -9.17
C LYS A 92 3.95 11.02 -9.67
N ILE A 93 4.67 12.09 -9.31
CA ILE A 93 6.09 12.28 -9.66
C ILE A 93 6.91 11.09 -9.14
N ALA A 94 6.79 10.75 -7.86
CA ALA A 94 7.50 9.61 -7.27
C ALA A 94 7.16 8.27 -7.96
N TRP A 95 5.91 8.09 -8.38
CA TRP A 95 5.50 6.92 -9.15
C TRP A 95 6.16 6.88 -10.53
N PHE A 96 6.19 8.01 -11.25
CA PHE A 96 6.83 8.11 -12.57
C PHE A 96 8.34 7.91 -12.49
N GLU A 97 9.02 8.51 -11.51
CA GLU A 97 10.46 8.30 -11.27
C GLU A 97 10.78 6.81 -11.09
N ARG A 98 9.96 6.11 -10.28
CA ARG A 98 10.10 4.67 -10.07
C ARG A 98 9.84 3.86 -11.34
N GLU A 99 8.83 4.23 -12.13
CA GLU A 99 8.49 3.55 -13.38
C GLU A 99 9.57 3.75 -14.46
N ILE A 100 10.13 4.96 -14.57
CA ILE A 100 11.26 5.27 -15.46
C ILE A 100 12.50 4.48 -15.02
N GLY A 101 12.81 4.46 -13.72
CA GLY A 101 13.92 3.67 -13.17
C GLY A 101 13.79 2.16 -13.46
N ARG A 102 12.57 1.61 -13.37
CA ARG A 102 12.30 0.20 -13.76
C ARG A 102 12.58 -0.07 -15.24
N ARG A 103 12.24 0.86 -16.13
CA ARG A 103 12.44 0.70 -17.58
C ARG A 103 13.88 0.93 -18.02
N SER A 104 14.64 1.75 -17.29
CA SER A 104 16.03 2.09 -17.63
C SER A 104 17.02 0.95 -17.32
N HIS A 105 16.62 -0.06 -16.54
CA HIS A 105 17.40 -1.27 -16.32
C HIS A 105 16.71 -2.45 -17.01
N PRO A 106 16.92 -2.68 -18.32
CA PRO A 106 16.58 -3.97 -18.89
C PRO A 106 17.37 -5.01 -18.06
N SER A 107 16.66 -5.94 -17.44
CA SER A 107 17.29 -7.05 -16.72
C SER A 107 18.00 -7.97 -17.71
N THR A 108 19.14 -7.53 -18.27
CA THR A 108 20.04 -8.35 -19.07
C THR A 108 20.98 -9.08 -18.13
N SER A 109 20.43 -9.97 -17.29
CA SER A 109 21.21 -11.06 -16.74
C SER A 109 21.14 -12.20 -17.74
N VAL A 110 21.97 -12.11 -18.78
CA VAL A 110 22.32 -13.27 -19.59
C VAL A 110 23.72 -13.65 -19.13
N ASN A 111 23.80 -14.78 -18.42
CA ASN A 111 25.06 -15.50 -18.26
C ASN A 111 25.51 -15.95 -19.66
N GLU A 112 26.29 -15.13 -20.35
CA GLU A 112 27.09 -15.63 -21.46
C GLU A 112 28.43 -16.12 -20.89
N PRO A 113 28.77 -17.42 -21.06
CA PRO A 113 30.07 -17.90 -20.70
C PRO A 113 31.10 -17.22 -21.62
N ILE A 114 32.11 -16.61 -21.00
CA ILE A 114 33.28 -16.06 -21.71
C ILE A 114 33.93 -17.23 -22.43
N LEU A 115 33.63 -17.38 -23.72
CA LEU A 115 34.39 -18.20 -24.64
C LEU A 115 35.76 -17.55 -24.76
N GLY A 116 36.76 -18.19 -24.14
CA GLY A 116 38.13 -18.03 -24.57
C GLY A 116 38.21 -18.30 -26.07
N ASP A 117 38.93 -17.44 -26.78
CA ASP A 117 40.13 -17.87 -27.48
C ASP A 117 40.88 -16.65 -28.05
N ASP A 118 42.18 -16.67 -27.75
CA ASP A 118 43.28 -16.23 -28.59
C ASP A 118 43.36 -14.78 -29.08
N ILE A 119 44.20 -14.01 -28.38
CA ILE A 119 44.84 -12.78 -28.84
C ILE A 119 45.92 -13.15 -29.87
N PRO A 120 45.83 -12.76 -31.16
CA PRO A 120 46.97 -12.73 -32.04
C PRO A 120 47.75 -11.44 -31.80
N LYS A 121 49.00 -11.62 -31.37
CA LYS A 121 50.04 -10.60 -31.22
C LYS A 121 50.33 -9.94 -32.58
N ALA A 122 50.11 -8.64 -32.69
CA ALA A 122 50.61 -7.79 -33.78
C ALA A 122 51.21 -6.52 -33.12
N SER A 123 52.52 -6.49 -32.89
CA SER A 123 53.55 -5.90 -33.76
C SER A 123 53.51 -4.36 -33.77
N ASP A 124 54.45 -3.80 -32.99
CA ASP A 124 55.12 -2.50 -33.11
C ASP A 124 54.53 -1.47 -34.08
N VAL A 125 53.91 -0.41 -33.52
CA VAL A 125 54.10 0.99 -33.93
C VAL A 125 53.82 1.90 -32.72
N ALA A 126 54.84 2.62 -32.26
CA ALA A 126 54.75 3.91 -31.56
C ALA A 126 55.21 4.99 -32.57
N PRO A 127 54.91 6.32 -32.45
CA PRO A 127 54.82 7.02 -31.16
C PRO A 127 53.89 8.27 -31.07
N GLU A 128 53.89 8.83 -29.87
CA GLU A 128 53.65 10.23 -29.48
C GLU A 128 52.22 10.80 -29.38
N GLY A 129 51.83 11.11 -28.13
CA GLY A 129 51.67 12.52 -27.76
C GLY A 129 50.24 13.03 -27.57
N GLY A 130 49.67 12.82 -26.38
CA GLY A 130 48.56 13.65 -25.90
C GLY A 130 47.84 13.07 -24.68
N PRO A 131 47.99 13.63 -23.47
CA PRO A 131 47.34 13.09 -22.29
C PRO A 131 45.83 13.40 -22.30
N SER A 132 45.06 12.32 -22.25
CA SER A 132 43.71 12.29 -21.71
C SER A 132 43.77 12.66 -20.23
N SER A 133 43.06 13.71 -19.84
CA SER A 133 42.79 14.02 -18.44
C SER A 133 41.28 14.02 -18.25
N LEU A 134 40.81 12.86 -17.80
CA LEU A 134 39.53 12.69 -17.11
C LEU A 134 39.41 13.75 -15.99
N PRO A 135 38.25 14.40 -15.80
CA PRO A 135 37.97 15.00 -14.51
C PRO A 135 37.66 13.88 -13.51
N SER A 136 38.43 13.92 -12.44
CA SER A 136 38.47 13.02 -11.30
C SER A 136 37.17 13.01 -10.50
N ASP A 137 36.82 11.80 -10.08
CA ASP A 137 35.89 11.43 -9.02
C ASP A 137 36.47 11.90 -7.67
N ASP A 138 35.92 12.98 -7.11
CA ASP A 138 36.12 13.37 -5.71
C ASP A 138 34.81 13.18 -4.95
N ASN A 139 34.70 11.98 -4.38
CA ASN A 139 33.77 11.63 -3.31
C ASN A 139 34.36 12.13 -1.98
N GLU A 140 33.86 13.24 -1.45
CA GLU A 140 34.19 13.73 -0.12
C GLU A 140 32.90 14.00 0.68
N ASP A 141 32.40 12.92 1.25
CA ASP A 141 32.04 12.72 2.65
C ASP A 141 31.32 13.83 3.49
N MET A 142 30.37 13.31 4.28
CA MET A 142 29.81 13.83 5.54
C MET A 142 28.76 14.97 5.54
N LYS A 143 27.51 14.61 5.88
CA LYS A 143 26.98 14.75 7.26
C LYS A 143 25.52 14.28 7.36
N THR A 144 25.33 13.18 8.08
CA THR A 144 24.05 12.83 8.71
C THR A 144 23.76 13.83 9.83
N ARG A 145 22.57 14.45 9.84
CA ARG A 145 22.05 15.14 11.02
C ARG A 145 20.92 14.31 11.61
N GLU A 146 21.25 13.70 12.75
CA GLU A 146 20.31 13.19 13.74
C GLU A 146 19.65 14.34 14.51
N GLY A 147 18.45 14.06 15.03
CA GLY A 147 17.77 14.86 16.07
C GLY A 147 16.96 16.03 15.50
N GLU A 148 15.72 16.29 15.90
CA GLU A 148 15.20 16.19 17.26
C GLU A 148 13.70 15.84 17.26
N SER A 149 13.34 14.93 18.16
CA SER A 149 11.95 14.66 18.51
C SER A 149 11.35 15.84 19.26
N SER A 150 10.19 16.33 18.84
CA SER A 150 9.33 17.15 19.69
C SER A 150 8.10 16.34 20.09
N LYS A 151 8.16 15.81 21.31
CA LYS A 151 7.04 15.27 22.06
C LYS A 151 6.48 16.41 22.91
N SER A 152 5.27 16.86 22.62
CA SER A 152 4.41 17.58 23.56
C SER A 152 3.00 17.00 23.39
N GLY A 153 2.26 16.55 24.41
CA GLY A 153 2.45 16.68 25.84
C GLY A 153 1.30 17.46 26.49
N GLY A 154 0.05 16.98 26.31
CA GLY A 154 -1.06 17.08 27.27
C GLY A 154 -1.73 18.44 27.52
N ALA A 155 -3.07 18.44 27.47
CA ALA A 155 -3.92 18.71 28.64
C ALA A 155 -5.38 18.45 28.27
N ASP A 156 -5.95 17.42 28.90
CA ASP A 156 -7.39 17.28 29.15
C ASP A 156 -7.80 18.28 30.27
N ASP A 157 -9.11 18.51 30.35
CA ASP A 157 -9.90 19.17 31.41
C ASP A 157 -10.18 20.69 31.32
N ALA A 158 -11.41 21.01 30.91
CA ALA A 158 -12.39 21.79 31.69
C ALA A 158 -13.81 21.59 31.15
#